data_AF-A0A1R4I1P4-F1
#
_entry.id   AF-A0A1R4I1P4-F1
#
_cell.length_a   1.000
_cell.length_b   1.000
_cell.length_c   1.000
_cell.angle_alpha   90.00
_cell.angle_beta   90.00
_cell.angle_gamma   90.00
#
_symmetry.space_group_name_H-M   'P 1'
#
loop_
_entity.id
_entity.type
_entity.pdbx_description
1 polymer ?
#
loop_
_entity_poly.entity_id
_entity_poly.type
_entity_poly.pdbx_seq_one_letter_code
_entity_poly.pdbx_strand_id
1 'polypeptide(L)'
;MPISSSTDDVYQTELINYLVAIDSSEAMNEALESLLTPAEYQEISKRLQIFNLLRDGVPHRKIAELLGVGIATVSRGSRALGTSHSLLDR
;
A
#
# COMPACT_ATOMS: atom_id res chain seq x y z
N MET A 1 -17.90 -31.00 -3.95
CA MET A 1 -17.14 -30.60 -2.75
C MET A 1 -17.33 -29.12 -2.54
N PRO A 2 -17.71 -28.63 -1.36
CA PRO A 2 -17.91 -27.21 -1.15
C PRO A 2 -16.55 -26.53 -1.04
N ILE A 3 -16.35 -25.49 -1.84
CA ILE A 3 -15.19 -24.61 -1.81
C ILE A 3 -15.47 -23.62 -0.67
N SER A 4 -14.70 -23.70 0.42
CA SER A 4 -14.77 -22.73 1.50
C SER A 4 -14.30 -21.37 0.98
N SER A 5 -15.21 -20.52 0.51
CA SER A 5 -14.97 -19.08 0.43
C SER A 5 -15.02 -18.55 1.86
N SER A 6 -13.86 -18.22 2.42
CA SER A 6 -13.73 -17.76 3.80
C SER A 6 -14.37 -16.38 3.90
N THR A 7 -15.09 -16.06 4.97
CA THR A 7 -15.77 -14.75 5.15
C THR A 7 -14.82 -13.56 4.93
N ASP A 8 -13.54 -13.73 5.22
CA ASP A 8 -12.48 -12.73 4.99
C ASP A 8 -12.33 -12.34 3.50
N ASP A 9 -12.52 -13.28 2.57
CA ASP A 9 -12.48 -13.02 1.13
C ASP A 9 -13.65 -12.11 0.70
N VAL A 10 -14.79 -12.21 1.38
CA VAL A 10 -15.97 -11.39 1.10
C VAL A 10 -15.74 -9.94 1.53
N TYR A 11 -15.29 -9.72 2.78
CA TYR A 11 -15.02 -8.37 3.27
C TYR A 11 -13.90 -7.67 2.49
N GLN A 12 -12.86 -8.40 2.08
CA GLN A 12 -11.82 -7.86 1.22
C GLN A 12 -12.37 -7.47 -0.15
N THR A 13 -13.23 -8.31 -0.74
CA THR A 13 -13.88 -8.00 -2.03
C THR A 13 -14.76 -6.76 -1.93
N GLU A 14 -15.54 -6.61 -0.86
CA GLU A 14 -16.38 -5.44 -0.62
C GLU A 14 -15.55 -4.16 -0.47
N LEU A 15 -14.46 -4.21 0.30
CA LEU A 15 -13.54 -3.09 0.45
C LEU A 15 -12.95 -2.66 -0.90
N ILE A 16 -12.45 -3.62 -1.69
CA ILE A 16 -11.87 -3.32 -3.01
C ILE A 16 -12.91 -2.72 -3.94
N ASN A 17 -14.13 -3.27 -3.99
CA ASN A 17 -15.21 -2.74 -4.81
C ASN A 17 -15.60 -1.32 -4.39
N TYR A 18 -15.67 -1.05 -3.08
CA TYR A 18 -15.93 0.29 -2.55
C TYR A 18 -14.87 1.29 -3.01
N LEU A 19 -13.58 0.94 -2.89
CA LEU A 19 -12.47 1.81 -3.30
C LEU A 19 -12.46 2.04 -4.82
N VAL A 20 -12.68 1.01 -5.63
CA VAL A 20 -12.67 1.10 -7.10
C VAL A 20 -13.84 1.93 -7.65
N ALA A 21 -14.97 1.98 -6.93
CA ALA A 21 -16.15 2.74 -7.34
C ALA A 21 -16.00 4.27 -7.20
N ILE A 22 -14.96 4.75 -6.51
CA ILE A 22 -14.72 6.18 -6.29
C ILE A 22 -14.00 6.78 -7.52
N ASP A 23 -14.57 7.84 -8.08
CA ASP A 23 -14.20 8.39 -9.40
C ASP A 23 -13.40 9.71 -9.33
N SER A 24 -13.13 10.23 -8.13
CA SER A 24 -12.31 11.44 -7.94
C SER A 24 -11.31 11.31 -6.80
N SER A 25 -10.19 12.03 -6.92
CA SER A 25 -9.15 12.05 -5.89
C SER A 25 -9.64 12.65 -4.57
N GLU A 26 -10.52 13.65 -4.63
CA GLU A 26 -11.11 14.29 -3.45
C GLU A 26 -11.94 13.28 -2.65
N ALA A 27 -12.88 12.61 -3.33
CA ALA A 27 -13.75 11.60 -2.72
C ALA A 27 -12.95 10.39 -2.20
N MET A 28 -11.87 9.99 -2.89
CA MET A 28 -11.00 8.92 -2.41
C MET A 28 -10.26 9.34 -1.14
N ASN A 29 -9.79 10.58 -1.06
CA ASN A 29 -9.15 11.09 0.14
C ASN A 29 -10.12 11.08 1.33
N GLU A 30 -11.33 11.59 1.16
CA GLU A 30 -12.37 11.57 2.20
C GLU A 30 -12.71 10.13 2.65
N ALA A 31 -12.84 9.21 1.69
CA ALA A 31 -13.09 7.81 1.99
C ALA A 31 -11.97 7.18 2.82
N LEU A 32 -10.71 7.38 2.43
CA LEU A 32 -9.56 6.86 3.17
C LEU A 32 -9.42 7.49 4.57
N GLU A 33 -9.68 8.80 4.71
CA GLU A 33 -9.70 9.49 6.01
C GLU A 33 -10.82 8.97 6.93
N SER A 34 -11.94 8.50 6.36
CA SER A 34 -13.04 7.91 7.11
C SER A 34 -12.78 6.46 7.52
N LEU A 35 -12.06 5.70 6.69
CA LEU A 35 -11.79 4.28 6.89
C LEU A 35 -10.55 4.00 7.74
N LEU A 36 -9.56 4.88 7.68
CA LEU A 36 -8.25 4.70 8.30
C LEU A 36 -8.03 5.72 9.41
N THR A 37 -7.26 5.34 10.41
CA THR A 37 -6.72 6.33 11.34
C THR A 37 -5.70 7.23 10.62
N PRO A 38 -5.50 8.48 11.10
CA PRO A 38 -4.48 9.35 10.52
C PRO A 38 -3.08 8.74 10.48
N ALA A 39 -2.73 7.91 11.47
CA ALA A 39 -1.46 7.21 11.53
C ALA A 39 -1.34 6.12 10.44
N GLU A 40 -2.39 5.32 10.23
CA GLU A 40 -2.41 4.28 9.19
C GLU A 40 -2.33 4.90 7.80
N TYR A 41 -3.07 5.98 7.55
CA TYR A 41 -3.05 6.64 6.25
C TYR A 41 -1.67 7.23 5.93
N GLN A 42 -1.01 7.86 6.92
CA GLN A 42 0.37 8.31 6.78
C GLN A 42 1.36 7.16 6.51
N GLU A 43 1.23 6.05 7.22
CA GLU A 43 2.12 4.90 7.05
C GLU A 43 1.97 4.24 5.67
N ILE A 44 0.74 4.05 5.21
CA ILE A 44 0.47 3.49 3.87
C ILE A 44 0.98 4.45 2.78
N SER A 45 0.79 5.76 2.96
CA SER A 45 1.32 6.78 2.05
C SER A 45 2.85 6.74 1.96
N LYS A 46 3.56 6.65 3.09
CA LYS A 46 5.02 6.48 3.11
C LYS A 46 5.45 5.19 2.45
N ARG A 47 4.70 4.09 2.65
CA ARG A 47 5.00 2.79 2.03
C ARG A 47 4.90 2.85 0.51
N LEU A 48 3.90 3.54 -0.03
CA LEU A 48 3.81 3.80 -1.47
C LEU A 48 5.03 4.58 -1.98
N GLN A 49 5.48 5.61 -1.25
CA GLN A 49 6.69 6.36 -1.63
C GLN A 49 7.96 5.51 -1.56
N ILE A 50 8.09 4.61 -0.58
CA ILE A 50 9.19 3.64 -0.53
C ILE A 50 9.20 2.79 -1.80
N PHE A 51 8.05 2.29 -2.26
CA PHE A 51 7.98 1.49 -3.49
C PHE A 51 8.36 2.27 -4.73
N ASN A 52 7.86 3.51 -4.88
CA ASN A 52 8.22 4.37 -6.00
C ASN A 52 9.73 4.63 -6.05
N LEU A 53 10.33 5.05 -4.93
CA LEU A 53 11.77 5.35 -4.87
C LEU A 53 12.64 4.11 -5.06
N LEU A 54 12.21 2.95 -4.57
CA LEU A 54 12.92 1.68 -4.83
C LEU A 54 12.89 1.31 -6.32
N ARG A 55 11.76 1.50 -7.00
CA ARG A 55 11.65 1.30 -8.46
C ARG A 55 12.54 2.25 -9.24
N ASP A 56 12.68 3.48 -8.75
CA ASP A 56 13.57 4.50 -9.33
C ASP A 56 15.06 4.25 -9.01
N GLY A 57 15.40 3.13 -8.36
CA GLY A 57 16.78 2.73 -8.05
C GLY A 57 17.42 3.51 -6.90
N VAL A 58 16.63 4.24 -6.11
CA VAL A 58 17.14 5.06 -5.02
C VAL A 58 17.69 4.16 -3.90
N PRO A 59 18.93 4.38 -3.41
CA PRO A 59 19.50 3.56 -2.35
C PRO A 59 18.69 3.63 -1.05
N HIS A 60 18.57 2.49 -0.34
CA HIS A 60 17.72 2.38 0.85
C HIS A 60 18.02 3.44 1.93
N ARG A 61 19.30 3.76 2.13
CA ARG A 61 19.73 4.79 3.09
C ARG A 61 19.19 6.17 2.72
N LYS A 62 19.13 6.48 1.42
CA LYS A 62 18.62 7.77 0.94
C LYS A 62 17.10 7.85 1.08
N ILE A 63 16.40 6.76 0.82
CA ILE A 63 14.95 6.65 1.06
C ILE A 63 14.62 6.90 2.53
N ALA A 64 15.37 6.27 3.44
CA ALA A 64 15.20 6.43 4.89
C ALA A 64 15.35 7.90 5.32
N GLU A 65 16.35 8.59 4.78
CA GLU A 65 16.57 10.03 4.98
C GLU A 65 15.41 10.89 4.44
N LEU A 66 15.00 10.66 3.19
CA LEU A 66 13.98 11.47 2.51
C LEU A 66 12.60 11.36 3.16
N LEU A 67 12.25 10.17 3.63
CA LEU A 67 10.94 9.89 4.21
C LEU A 67 10.92 9.98 5.75
N GLY A 68 12.06 10.25 6.38
CA GLY A 68 12.19 10.31 7.84
C GLY A 68 11.84 8.98 8.52
N VAL A 69 12.17 7.84 7.88
CA VAL A 69 11.88 6.50 8.39
C VAL A 69 13.16 5.74 8.70
N GLY A 70 13.10 4.75 9.58
CA GLY A 70 14.23 3.87 9.86
C GLY A 70 14.62 2.99 8.67
N ILE A 71 15.91 2.65 8.56
CA ILE A 71 16.43 1.76 7.50
C ILE A 71 15.73 0.40 7.46
N ALA A 72 15.28 -0.10 8.63
CA ALA A 72 14.52 -1.34 8.74
C ALA A 72 13.15 -1.25 8.05
N THR A 73 12.50 -0.07 8.07
CA THR A 73 11.22 0.17 7.38
C THR A 73 11.39 0.07 5.88
N VAL A 74 12.45 0.69 5.33
CA VAL A 74 12.79 0.59 3.90
C VAL A 74 13.14 -0.84 3.50
N SER A 75 13.91 -1.57 4.32
CA SER A 75 14.26 -2.97 4.05
C SER A 75 13.04 -3.89 4.02
N ARG A 76 12.07 -3.70 4.93
CA ARG A 76 10.80 -4.43 4.89
C ARG A 76 9.99 -4.10 3.64
N GLY A 77 9.94 -2.83 3.24
CA GLY A 77 9.32 -2.40 1.99
C GLY A 77 9.94 -3.08 0.77
N SER A 78 11.27 -3.08 0.67
CA SER A 78 12.01 -3.74 -0.41
C SER A 78 11.70 -5.24 -0.53
N ARG A 79 11.62 -5.96 0.60
CA ARG A 79 11.23 -7.39 0.59
C ARG A 79 9.80 -7.59 0.12
N ALA A 80 8.86 -6.77 0.61
CA ALA A 80 7.47 -6.84 0.18
C ALA A 80 7.30 -6.58 -1.32
N LEU A 81 8.09 -5.66 -1.88
CA LEU A 81 8.12 -5.40 -3.32
C LEU A 81 8.67 -6.60 -4.10
N GLY A 82 9.79 -7.18 -3.64
CA GLY A 82 10.42 -8.34 -4.28
C GLY A 82 9.55 -9.60 -4.30
N THR A 83 8.69 -9.80 -3.29
CA THR A 83 7.70 -10.89 -3.27
C THR A 83 6.55 -10.65 -4.27
N SER A 84 6.25 -9.40 -4.60
CA SER A 84 5.13 -9.00 -5.47
C SER A 84 5.49 -8.79 -6.95
N HIS A 85 6.73 -9.10 -7.35
CA HIS A 85 7.30 -8.84 -8.70
C HIS A 85 6.45 -9.40 -9.86
N SER A 86 5.49 -10.30 -9.62
CA SER A 86 4.66 -10.86 -10.69
C SER A 86 3.59 -9.91 -11.28
N LEU A 87 3.13 -8.85 -10.56
CA LEU A 87 1.90 -8.14 -10.94
C LEU A 87 2.03 -6.69 -11.39
N LEU A 88 3.21 -6.06 -11.29
CA LEU A 88 3.35 -4.60 -11.47
C LEU A 88 4.32 -4.15 -12.58
N ASP A 89 4.81 -5.07 -13.41
CA ASP A 89 5.63 -4.75 -14.61
C ASP A 89 4.75 -4.33 -15.83
N ARG A 90 3.72 -3.51 -15.61
CA ARG A 90 2.88 -2.93 -16.67
C ARG A 90 3.08 -1.44 -16.82
#